data_AF-A0A920QV08-F1
#
_entry.id   AF-A0A920QV08-F1
#
_cell.length_a   1.000
_cell.length_b   1.000
_cell.length_c   1.000
_cell.angle_alpha   90.00
_cell.angle_beta   90.00
_cell.angle_gamma   90.00
#
_symmetry.space_group_name_H-M   'P 1'
#
loop_
_entity.id
_entity.type
_entity.pdbx_description
1 polymer ?
#
loop_
_entity_poly.entity_id
_entity_poly.type
_entity_poly.pdbx_seq_one_letter_code
_entity_poly.pdbx_strand_id
1 'polypeptide(L)'
;MSGVLGRTPTDIHLFYIGADNVLWAADRATSKILGYDLEGNLIYSWGTFGDFPGGQWGTHGLSVDQEGNLYIAEVGNGRVQKYIPKSGARPETLVGYPVYAAWE
;
A
#
# COMPACT_ATOMS: atom_id res chain seq x y z
N MET A 1 -13.64 -10.00 -21.03
CA MET A 1 -12.25 -9.59 -21.33
C MET A 1 -11.97 -8.33 -20.50
N SER A 2 -11.32 -8.48 -19.35
CA SER A 2 -10.96 -7.34 -18.49
C SER A 2 -9.51 -6.98 -18.78
N GLY A 3 -9.33 -5.82 -19.43
CA GLY A 3 -8.02 -5.27 -19.73
C GLY A 3 -7.39 -4.70 -18.48
N VAL A 4 -6.28 -5.29 -18.04
CA VAL A 4 -5.37 -4.66 -17.09
C VAL A 4 -4.13 -4.28 -17.90
N LEU A 5 -4.03 -2.99 -18.27
CA LEU A 5 -2.83 -2.42 -18.85
C LEU A 5 -1.74 -2.42 -17.77
N GLY A 6 -0.86 -3.42 -17.80
CA GLY A 6 0.28 -3.53 -16.89
C GLY A 6 0.82 -4.95 -16.79
N ARG A 7 2.07 -5.09 -16.31
CA ARG A 7 2.57 -6.40 -15.87
C ARG A 7 1.67 -6.90 -14.75
N THR A 8 1.33 -8.19 -14.76
CA THR A 8 0.67 -8.84 -13.62
C THR A 8 1.59 -8.71 -12.40
N PRO A 9 1.07 -8.45 -11.19
CA PRO A 9 1.88 -8.49 -9.98
C PRO A 9 2.56 -9.86 -9.85
N THR A 10 3.87 -9.87 -9.59
CA THR A 10 4.64 -11.13 -9.49
C THR A 10 5.70 -11.11 -8.40
N ASP A 11 5.93 -9.97 -7.72
CA ASP A 11 7.02 -9.81 -6.77
C ASP A 11 6.54 -9.02 -5.53
N ILE A 12 5.79 -9.71 -4.66
CA ILE A 12 5.26 -9.16 -3.42
C ILE A 12 6.33 -9.21 -2.33
N HIS A 13 6.78 -8.04 -1.87
CA HIS A 13 7.82 -7.94 -0.83
C HIS A 13 7.25 -7.79 0.58
N LEU A 14 6.02 -7.31 0.66
CA LEU A 14 5.30 -7.05 1.90
C LEU A 14 3.82 -7.25 1.65
N PHE A 15 3.14 -7.85 2.62
CA PHE A 15 1.70 -7.69 2.80
C PHE A 15 1.42 -7.15 4.20
N TYR A 16 0.36 -6.35 4.30
CA TYR A 16 -0.13 -5.68 5.49
C TYR A 16 -1.64 -5.86 5.53
N ILE A 17 -2.18 -6.38 6.61
CA ILE A 17 -3.64 -6.49 6.79
C ILE A 17 -4.06 -5.43 7.80
N GLY A 18 -4.86 -4.47 7.34
CA GLY A 18 -5.40 -3.43 8.20
C GLY A 18 -6.60 -3.93 9.01
N ALA A 19 -6.96 -3.18 10.06
CA ALA A 19 -8.17 -3.42 10.86
C ALA A 19 -9.48 -3.25 10.06
N ASP A 20 -9.38 -2.71 8.84
CA ASP A 20 -10.43 -2.62 7.82
C ASP A 20 -10.61 -3.91 7.01
N ASN A 21 -9.87 -4.98 7.33
CA ASN A 21 -9.84 -6.26 6.61
C ASN A 21 -9.39 -6.15 5.15
N VAL A 22 -8.59 -5.13 4.82
CA VAL A 22 -7.96 -5.02 3.50
C VAL A 22 -6.52 -5.51 3.59
N LEU A 23 -6.14 -6.42 2.68
CA LEU A 23 -4.75 -6.83 2.48
C LEU A 23 -4.10 -5.87 1.49
N TRP A 24 -3.17 -5.07 1.99
CA TRP A 24 -2.32 -4.18 1.20
C TRP A 24 -0.98 -4.86 0.90
N ALA A 25 -0.63 -4.95 -0.37
CA ALA A 25 0.60 -5.58 -0.82
C ALA A 25 1.46 -4.60 -1.62
N ALA A 26 2.77 -4.59 -1.37
CA ALA A 26 3.73 -3.85 -2.17
C ALA A 26 4.31 -4.76 -3.26
N ASP A 27 3.96 -4.49 -4.52
CA ASP A 27 4.50 -5.22 -5.67
C ASP A 27 5.67 -4.44 -6.28
N ARG A 28 6.86 -5.06 -6.23
CA ARG A 28 8.09 -4.47 -6.74
C ARG A 28 8.06 -4.36 -8.27
N ALA A 29 7.49 -5.36 -8.95
CA ALA A 29 7.53 -5.47 -10.42
C ALA A 29 6.79 -4.33 -11.11
N THR A 30 5.64 -3.93 -10.55
CA THR A 30 4.81 -2.82 -11.07
C THR A 30 5.04 -1.52 -10.31
N SER A 31 5.75 -1.55 -9.18
CA SER A 31 5.91 -0.41 -8.28
C SER A 31 4.55 0.13 -7.80
N LYS A 32 3.63 -0.79 -7.52
CA LYS A 32 2.28 -0.51 -7.05
C LYS A 32 2.09 -0.97 -5.61
N ILE A 33 1.25 -0.23 -4.90
CA ILE A 33 0.58 -0.69 -3.70
C ILE A 33 -0.80 -1.19 -4.13
N LEU A 34 -1.12 -2.43 -3.76
CA LEU A 34 -2.30 -3.18 -4.19
C LEU A 34 -3.16 -3.48 -2.97
N GLY A 35 -4.45 -3.16 -3.01
CA GLY A 35 -5.41 -3.49 -1.95
C GLY A 35 -6.34 -4.60 -2.42
N TYR A 36 -6.41 -5.67 -1.63
CA TYR A 36 -7.23 -6.86 -1.87
C TYR A 36 -8.24 -7.05 -0.73
N ASP A 37 -9.41 -7.61 -1.03
CA ASP A 37 -10.24 -8.22 0.01
C ASP A 37 -9.60 -9.54 0.51
N LEU A 38 -10.17 -10.12 1.55
CA LEU A 38 -9.67 -11.36 2.14
C LEU A 38 -9.95 -12.59 1.27
N GLU A 39 -10.83 -12.46 0.27
CA GLU A 39 -11.08 -13.45 -0.78
C GLU A 39 -10.05 -13.37 -1.94
N GLY A 40 -9.18 -12.36 -1.94
CA GLY A 40 -8.12 -12.18 -2.92
C GLY A 40 -8.53 -11.39 -4.18
N ASN A 41 -9.69 -10.76 -4.19
CA ASN A 41 -10.09 -9.85 -5.27
C ASN A 41 -9.41 -8.50 -5.10
N LEU A 42 -8.86 -7.97 -6.20
CA LEU A 42 -8.24 -6.64 -6.22
C LEU A 42 -9.34 -5.55 -6.10
N ILE A 43 -9.27 -4.73 -5.05
CA ILE A 43 -10.17 -3.60 -4.82
C ILE A 43 -9.56 -2.29 -5.32
N TYR A 44 -8.27 -2.08 -5.03
CA TYR A 44 -7.61 -0.81 -5.33
C TYR A 44 -6.14 -0.99 -5.71
N SER A 45 -5.61 -0.07 -6.52
CA SER A 45 -4.18 -0.04 -6.83
C SER A 45 -3.71 1.38 -7.08
N TRP A 46 -2.52 1.72 -6.58
CA TRP A 46 -1.92 3.03 -6.78
C TRP A 46 -0.39 2.95 -6.73
N GLY A 47 0.27 4.08 -7.02
CA GLY A 47 1.74 4.18 -7.05
C GLY A 47 2.31 4.12 -8.46
N THR A 48 3.58 4.46 -8.59
CA THR A 48 4.36 4.35 -9.83
C THR A 48 5.84 4.32 -9.49
N PHE A 49 6.65 3.72 -10.37
CA PHE A 49 8.10 3.79 -10.25
C PHE A 49 8.58 5.25 -10.34
N GLY A 50 9.52 5.63 -9.48
CA GLY A 50 10.18 6.94 -9.51
C GLY A 50 10.89 7.29 -8.19
N ASP A 51 11.79 8.26 -8.27
CA ASP A 51 12.54 8.84 -7.13
C ASP A 51 12.01 10.22 -6.72
N PHE A 52 10.97 10.73 -7.39
CA PHE A 52 10.26 11.97 -7.04
C PHE A 52 9.24 11.75 -5.90
N PRO A 53 8.74 12.80 -5.22
CA PRO A 53 7.71 12.67 -4.19
C PRO A 53 6.46 11.95 -4.70
N GLY A 54 6.07 10.85 -4.05
CA GLY A 54 4.94 10.01 -4.45
C GLY A 54 5.28 8.92 -5.46
N GLY A 55 6.41 9.00 -6.16
CA GLY A 55 7.01 7.84 -6.84
C GLY A 55 7.63 6.89 -5.82
N GLN A 56 7.71 5.60 -6.14
CA GLN A 56 8.25 4.61 -5.21
C GLN A 56 9.04 3.49 -5.89
N TRP A 57 10.07 2.98 -5.21
CA TRP A 57 10.89 1.86 -5.67
C TRP A 57 11.35 0.97 -4.51
N GLY A 58 10.95 -0.31 -4.56
CA GLY A 58 11.34 -1.30 -3.55
C GLY A 58 10.76 -0.98 -2.18
N THR A 59 9.42 -0.89 -2.08
CA THR A 59 8.71 -0.70 -0.82
C THR A 59 8.74 -1.98 0.01
N HIS A 60 9.27 -1.91 1.23
CA HIS A 60 9.39 -3.04 2.16
C HIS A 60 8.74 -2.77 3.52
N GLY A 61 8.19 -1.57 3.75
CA GLY A 61 7.50 -1.24 4.99
C GLY A 61 6.31 -0.33 4.74
N LEU A 62 5.19 -0.63 5.41
CA LEU A 62 4.01 0.22 5.51
C LEU A 62 3.58 0.30 6.98
N SER A 63 3.19 1.50 7.43
CA SER A 63 2.51 1.70 8.71
C SER A 63 1.63 2.95 8.66
N VAL A 64 0.59 2.98 9.47
CA VAL A 64 -0.36 4.09 9.55
C VAL A 64 -0.43 4.58 11.00
N ASP A 65 -0.26 5.89 11.20
CA ASP A 65 -0.37 6.49 12.54
C ASP A 65 -1.84 6.75 12.93
N GLN A 66 -2.06 7.25 14.14
CA GLN A 66 -3.40 7.51 14.68
C GLN A 66 -4.15 8.65 13.97
N GLU A 67 -3.45 9.47 13.18
CA GLU A 67 -4.05 10.53 12.36
C GLU A 67 -4.39 10.02 10.94
N GLY A 68 -4.11 8.75 10.65
CA GLY A 68 -4.29 8.16 9.32
C GLY A 68 -3.19 8.50 8.33
N ASN A 69 -2.06 9.06 8.78
CA ASN A 69 -0.93 9.28 7.88
C ASN A 69 -0.25 7.95 7.57
N LEU A 70 0.01 7.70 6.29
CA LEU A 70 0.71 6.51 5.82
C LEU A 70 2.22 6.79 5.72
N TYR A 71 3.02 5.87 6.23
CA TYR A 71 4.47 5.87 6.10
C TYR A 71 4.90 4.69 5.25
N ILE A 72 5.74 4.96 4.25
CA ILE A 72 6.32 3.94 3.36
C ILE A 72 7.83 3.96 3.51
N ALA A 73 8.43 2.80 3.73
CA ALA A 73 9.88 2.60 3.74
C ALA A 73 10.34 1.89 2.46
N GLU A 74 11.29 2.52 1.76
CA GLU A 74 11.78 2.10 0.46
C GLU A 74 13.25 1.69 0.53
N VAL A 75 13.54 0.44 0.22
CA VAL A 75 14.91 -0.07 0.10
C VAL A 75 15.53 0.36 -1.22
N GLY A 76 14.75 0.44 -2.31
CA GLY A 76 15.27 0.81 -3.63
C GLY A 76 15.73 2.27 -3.67
N ASN A 77 14.87 3.19 -3.25
CA ASN A 77 15.21 4.62 -3.16
C ASN A 77 16.01 4.99 -1.90
N GLY A 78 16.14 4.08 -0.92
CA GLY A 78 16.85 4.35 0.33
C GLY A 78 16.22 5.46 1.19
N ARG A 79 14.89 5.55 1.21
CA ARG A 79 14.16 6.64 1.87
C ARG A 79 12.88 6.20 2.57
N VAL A 80 12.31 7.12 3.34
CA VAL A 80 10.95 7.00 3.89
C VAL A 80 10.11 8.15 3.36
N GLN A 81 8.84 7.87 3.03
CA GLN A 81 7.86 8.87 2.63
C GLN A 81 6.67 8.88 3.60
N LYS A 82 6.18 10.07 3.94
CA LYS A 82 4.93 10.30 4.70
C LYS A 82 3.85 10.83 3.75
N TYR A 83 2.69 10.18 3.75
CA TYR A 83 1.51 10.56 2.98
C TYR A 83 0.40 11.00 3.93
N ILE A 84 -0.16 12.18 3.67
CA ILE A 84 -1.27 12.73 4.45
C ILE A 84 -2.56 12.53 3.65
N PRO A 85 -3.63 11.97 4.25
CA PRO A 85 -4.92 11.84 3.59
C PRO A 85 -5.43 13.20 3.11
N LYS A 86 -5.91 13.26 1.87
CA LYS A 86 -6.62 14.45 1.37
C LYS A 86 -7.95 14.59 2.12
N SER A 87 -8.39 15.83 2.33
CA SER A 87 -9.73 16.08 2.84
C SER A 87 -10.78 15.40 1.95
N GLY A 88 -11.70 14.63 2.57
CA GLY A 88 -12.72 13.86 1.85
C GLY A 88 -12.21 12.63 1.11
N ALA A 89 -10.99 12.15 1.40
CA ALA A 89 -10.51 10.88 0.88
C ALA A 89 -11.49 9.76 1.25
N ARG A 90 -11.75 8.88 0.28
CA ARG A 90 -12.61 7.73 0.43
C ARG A 90 -11.90 6.69 1.31
N PRO A 91 -12.52 6.19 2.40
CA PRO A 91 -11.88 5.22 3.29
C PRO A 91 -11.32 3.99 2.57
N GLU A 92 -12.04 3.49 1.55
CA GLU A 92 -11.63 2.34 0.73
C GLU A 92 -10.35 2.55 -0.11
N THR A 93 -9.87 3.79 -0.19
CA THR A 93 -8.63 4.15 -0.93
C THR A 93 -7.44 4.41 0.00
N LEU A 94 -7.66 4.37 1.31
CA LEU A 94 -6.63 4.58 2.33
C LEU A 94 -6.12 3.23 2.83
N VAL A 95 -4.83 3.15 3.13
CA VAL A 95 -4.30 2.00 3.87
C VAL A 95 -4.86 2.06 5.29
N GLY A 96 -5.54 1.00 5.72
CA GLY A 96 -6.19 0.93 7.02
C GLY A 96 -5.22 0.98 8.20
N TYR A 97 -5.74 1.25 9.39
CA TYR A 97 -4.95 1.26 10.64
C TYR A 97 -4.41 -0.14 10.98
N PRO A 98 -3.27 -0.24 11.68
CA PRO A 98 -2.74 -1.53 12.08
C PRO A 98 -3.67 -2.20 13.08
N VAL A 99 -3.72 -3.53 13.04
CA VAL A 99 -4.35 -4.30 14.12
C VAL A 99 -3.41 -4.23 15.33
N TYR A 100 -3.80 -3.47 16.35
CA TYR A 100 -3.13 -3.54 17.64
C TYR A 100 -3.58 -4.82 18.33
N ALA A 101 -2.65 -5.76 18.50
CA ALA A 101 -2.94 -6.95 19.29
C ALA A 101 -3.13 -6.53 20.75
N ALA A 102 -4.37 -6.57 21.22
CA ALA A 102 -4.68 -6.57 22.64
C ALA A 102 -4.36 -7.98 23.16
N TRP A 103 -3.08 -8.22 23.48
CA TRP A 103 -2.73 -9.38 24.29
C TRP A 103 -3.13 -9.04 25.74
N GLU A 104 -4.22 -9.63 26.21
CA GLU A 104 -4.53 -9.73 27.65
C GLU A 104 -3.76 -10.90 28.29
#